data_AF-A0A9E3JPE4-F1
#
_entry.id   AF-A0A9E3JPE4-F1
#
_cell.length_a   1.000
_cell.length_b   1.000
_cell.length_c   1.000
_cell.angle_alpha   90.00
_cell.angle_beta   90.00
_cell.angle_gamma   90.00
#
_symmetry.space_group_name_H-M   'P 1'
#
loop_
_entity.id
_entity.type
_entity.pdbx_description
1 polymer ?
#
loop_
_entity_poly.entity_id
_entity_poly.type
_entity_poly.pdbx_seq_one_letter_code
_entity_poly.pdbx_strand_id
1 'polypeptide(L)'
;MPHALQRLAVARFTASATSAAIAAVLLLAAPAEGRAQDADAASAAPAGPCREGMAACWYIIFGKGDAPSRTMYVANGKTRTLPGGEVSIEGIEFFEAPDKYNYVASTLDFDCKARKLRIPRAYAQQVGGRIERAPPRDQSWTPVPEYSWLGQLFKLACTPDARTNPKKYDFLWLSDLPRAADVLPLARRILWDREFAPDKRGRRR
;
A
#
# COMPACT_ATOMS: atom_id res chain seq x y z
N MET A 1 -19.00 38.84 44.07
CA MET A 1 -18.85 37.80 45.12
C MET A 1 -18.01 36.66 44.55
N PRO A 2 -17.12 36.03 45.33
CA PRO A 2 -15.74 35.78 44.94
C PRO A 2 -15.39 34.32 44.55
N HIS A 3 -14.29 34.21 43.80
CA HIS A 3 -13.20 33.22 43.79
C HIS A 3 -13.48 31.72 44.09
N ALA A 4 -13.03 30.86 43.15
CA ALA A 4 -12.42 29.57 43.51
C ALA A 4 -11.38 29.15 42.44
N LEU A 5 -10.12 29.47 42.70
CA LEU A 5 -8.92 28.93 42.06
C LEU A 5 -8.69 27.50 42.57
N GLN A 6 -8.66 26.50 41.68
CA GLN A 6 -8.19 25.15 42.02
C GLN A 6 -6.70 24.99 41.73
N ARG A 7 -6.03 24.42 42.72
CA ARG A 7 -4.58 24.36 42.92
C ARG A 7 -3.95 23.20 42.14
N LEU A 8 -2.79 23.48 41.53
CA LEU A 8 -1.85 22.48 41.03
C LEU A 8 -1.28 21.65 42.19
N ALA A 9 -1.29 20.32 42.02
CA ALA A 9 -0.51 19.40 42.85
C ALA A 9 0.77 19.02 42.10
N VAL A 10 1.91 19.45 42.64
CA VAL A 10 3.26 19.08 42.19
C VAL A 10 3.66 17.79 42.91
N ALA A 11 3.78 16.68 42.19
CA ALA A 11 4.36 15.45 42.72
C ALA A 11 5.89 15.55 42.67
N ARG A 12 6.51 15.66 43.85
CA ARG A 12 7.95 15.54 44.06
C ARG A 12 8.34 14.06 44.04
N PHE A 13 9.15 13.65 43.07
CA PHE A 13 9.84 12.35 43.12
C PHE A 13 11.18 12.52 43.83
N THR A 14 11.33 11.84 44.96
CA THR A 14 12.58 11.76 45.72
C THR A 14 13.55 10.78 45.07
N ALA A 15 14.75 11.26 44.77
CA ALA A 15 15.89 10.47 44.35
C ALA A 15 16.33 9.51 45.47
N SER A 16 16.67 8.27 45.11
CA SER A 16 17.38 7.36 45.99
C SER A 16 18.69 6.96 45.30
N ALA A 17 19.79 7.38 45.91
CA ALA A 17 21.15 7.03 45.54
C ALA A 17 21.54 5.73 46.27
N THR A 18 22.04 4.74 45.54
CA THR A 18 22.83 3.65 46.12
C THR A 18 24.04 3.38 45.25
N SER A 19 25.18 3.32 45.94
CA SER A 19 26.53 3.26 45.42
C SER A 19 26.90 1.87 44.89
N ALA A 20 27.66 1.92 43.80
CA ALA A 20 28.81 1.10 43.42
C ALA A 20 28.97 -0.32 43.97
N ALA A 21 29.03 -1.28 43.04
CA ALA A 21 30.01 -2.36 43.10
C ALA A 21 30.58 -2.58 41.69
N ILE A 22 31.85 -2.22 41.52
CA ILE A 22 32.66 -2.52 40.35
C ILE A 22 33.08 -3.98 40.46
N ALA A 23 32.62 -4.83 39.54
CA ALA A 23 33.18 -6.14 39.31
C ALA A 23 33.58 -6.21 37.82
N ALA A 24 34.87 -5.98 37.58
CA ALA A 24 35.50 -6.17 36.29
C ALA A 24 35.58 -7.69 36.01
N VAL A 25 34.81 -8.16 35.03
CA VAL A 25 35.01 -9.47 34.42
C VAL A 25 35.56 -9.24 33.02
N LEU A 26 36.87 -9.46 32.90
CA LEU A 26 37.58 -9.61 31.63
C LEU A 26 37.12 -10.91 30.96
N LEU A 27 36.27 -10.80 29.93
CA LEU A 27 35.93 -11.88 29.02
C LEU A 27 36.36 -11.48 27.61
N LEU A 28 37.52 -12.03 27.22
CA LEU A 28 37.91 -12.49 25.88
C LEU A 28 37.16 -11.83 24.71
N ALA A 29 37.79 -10.80 24.14
CA ALA A 29 37.47 -10.32 22.79
C ALA A 29 37.83 -11.40 21.77
N ALA A 30 36.83 -12.18 21.36
CA ALA A 30 36.87 -12.90 20.09
C ALA A 30 36.76 -11.87 18.95
N PRO A 31 37.45 -12.05 17.81
CA PRO A 31 37.22 -11.21 16.65
C PRO A 31 35.78 -11.43 16.20
N ALA A 32 34.95 -10.42 16.34
CA ALA A 32 33.68 -10.35 15.64
C ALA A 32 34.04 -10.21 14.16
N GLU A 33 34.17 -11.35 13.48
CA GLU A 33 34.00 -11.40 12.04
C GLU A 33 32.67 -10.69 11.75
N GLY A 34 32.79 -9.51 11.17
CA GLY A 34 31.68 -8.76 10.64
C GLY A 34 30.98 -9.66 9.65
N ARG A 35 29.94 -10.35 10.10
CA ARG A 35 28.82 -10.70 9.24
C ARG A 35 28.23 -9.36 8.80
N ALA A 36 28.78 -8.83 7.72
CA ALA A 36 27.99 -8.16 6.72
C ALA A 36 26.79 -9.07 6.48
N GLN A 37 25.67 -8.76 7.13
CA GLN A 37 24.38 -9.08 6.57
C GLN A 37 24.32 -8.26 5.30
N ASP A 38 24.91 -8.80 4.24
CA ASP A 38 24.42 -8.60 2.90
C ASP A 38 22.95 -9.03 2.98
N ALA A 39 22.11 -8.05 3.33
CA ALA A 39 20.71 -8.08 3.01
C ALA A 39 20.67 -8.04 1.48
N ASP A 40 20.88 -9.21 0.88
CA ASP A 40 20.43 -9.53 -0.46
C ASP A 40 18.92 -9.30 -0.46
N ALA A 41 18.55 -8.03 -0.64
CA ALA A 41 17.24 -7.56 -1.03
C ALA A 41 17.01 -7.89 -2.53
N ALA A 42 17.50 -9.05 -2.95
CA ALA A 42 17.44 -9.57 -4.29
C ALA A 42 16.78 -10.95 -4.20
N SER A 43 15.70 -11.12 -4.98
CA SER A 43 15.00 -12.38 -5.17
C SER A 43 13.99 -12.82 -4.08
N ALA A 44 13.10 -11.93 -3.67
CA ALA A 44 11.74 -12.36 -3.37
C ALA A 44 10.91 -12.24 -4.65
N ALA A 45 11.08 -13.19 -5.58
CA ALA A 45 10.10 -13.42 -6.62
C ALA A 45 8.73 -13.61 -5.93
N PRO A 46 7.67 -13.02 -6.46
CA PRO A 46 6.62 -12.55 -5.60
C PRO A 46 5.80 -13.81 -5.19
N ALA A 47 5.52 -13.93 -3.89
CA ALA A 47 4.80 -15.04 -3.24
C ALA A 47 3.57 -15.52 -4.05
N GLY A 48 3.20 -16.79 -3.92
CA GLY A 48 2.04 -17.35 -4.64
C GLY A 48 0.70 -16.61 -4.40
N PRO A 49 -0.40 -17.06 -5.03
CA PRO A 49 -1.70 -16.38 -4.96
C PRO A 49 -2.13 -16.04 -3.53
N CYS A 50 -2.88 -14.96 -3.36
CA CYS A 50 -3.37 -14.45 -2.07
C CYS A 50 -3.84 -15.57 -1.15
N ARG A 51 -3.29 -15.60 0.07
CA ARG A 51 -3.59 -16.62 1.09
C ARG A 51 -4.25 -15.97 2.30
N GLU A 52 -4.98 -16.81 3.03
CA GLU A 52 -5.49 -16.43 4.34
C GLU A 52 -4.33 -16.03 5.27
N GLY A 53 -4.53 -14.97 6.07
CA GLY A 53 -3.51 -14.43 6.98
C GLY A 53 -2.56 -13.39 6.38
N MET A 54 -2.47 -13.23 5.05
CA MET A 54 -1.70 -12.13 4.43
C MET A 54 -2.24 -10.77 4.87
N ALA A 55 -1.40 -9.72 4.98
CA ALA A 55 -1.86 -8.39 5.38
C ALA A 55 -2.72 -7.71 4.30
N ALA A 56 -2.28 -7.80 3.04
CA ALA A 56 -2.98 -7.31 1.85
C ALA A 56 -2.81 -8.30 0.69
N CYS A 57 -3.61 -8.12 -0.36
CA CYS A 57 -3.49 -8.90 -1.59
C CYS A 57 -3.63 -8.00 -2.79
N TRP A 58 -2.52 -7.44 -3.27
CA TRP A 58 -2.51 -6.48 -4.36
C TRP A 58 -2.51 -7.17 -5.72
N TYR A 59 -3.42 -6.74 -6.58
CA TYR A 59 -3.55 -7.21 -7.96
C TYR A 59 -3.50 -6.04 -8.92
N ILE A 60 -2.77 -6.19 -10.03
CA ILE A 60 -2.92 -5.32 -11.19
C ILE A 60 -4.22 -5.75 -11.89
N ILE A 61 -5.16 -4.83 -12.01
CA ILE A 61 -6.51 -5.10 -12.56
C ILE A 61 -6.76 -4.41 -13.90
N PHE A 62 -5.95 -3.39 -14.23
CA PHE A 62 -6.07 -2.65 -15.47
C PHE A 62 -4.80 -1.84 -15.73
N GLY A 63 -4.53 -1.51 -16.99
CA GLY A 63 -3.47 -0.61 -17.41
C GLY A 63 -3.87 0.12 -18.69
N LYS A 64 -3.36 1.33 -18.89
CA LYS A 64 -3.63 2.12 -20.11
C LYS A 64 -2.45 3.02 -20.47
N GLY A 65 -2.47 3.48 -21.73
CA GLY A 65 -1.47 4.38 -22.28
C GLY A 65 -0.18 3.67 -22.66
N ASP A 66 0.71 4.42 -23.31
CA ASP A 66 2.02 3.98 -23.75
C ASP A 66 3.12 4.68 -22.96
N ALA A 67 4.32 4.09 -22.95
CA ALA A 67 5.48 4.73 -22.33
C ALA A 67 5.78 6.07 -23.04
N PRO A 68 6.17 7.13 -22.29
CA PRO A 68 6.49 7.15 -20.86
C PRO A 68 5.30 7.52 -19.95
N SER A 69 4.07 7.45 -20.42
CA SER A 69 2.87 7.96 -19.72
C SER A 69 1.87 6.85 -19.36
N ARG A 70 2.35 5.64 -19.06
CA ARG A 70 1.49 4.54 -18.64
C ARG A 70 0.82 4.86 -17.30
N THR A 71 -0.45 4.47 -17.20
CA THR A 71 -1.19 4.46 -15.93
C THR A 71 -1.57 3.03 -15.62
N MET A 72 -1.35 2.63 -14.37
CA MET A 72 -1.75 1.32 -13.88
C MET A 72 -2.77 1.44 -12.77
N TYR A 73 -3.64 0.44 -12.69
CA TYR A 73 -4.67 0.34 -11.66
C TYR A 73 -4.44 -0.96 -10.89
N VAL A 74 -4.26 -0.80 -9.60
CA VAL A 74 -3.98 -1.88 -8.66
C VAL A 74 -5.06 -1.91 -7.60
N ALA A 75 -5.44 -3.09 -7.13
CA ALA A 75 -6.51 -3.25 -6.16
C ALA A 75 -6.14 -4.22 -5.06
N ASN A 76 -6.57 -3.94 -3.84
CA ASN A 76 -6.48 -4.89 -2.75
C ASN A 76 -7.68 -5.84 -2.84
N GLY A 77 -7.44 -7.13 -3.11
CA GLY A 77 -8.49 -8.14 -3.17
C GLY A 77 -9.21 -8.39 -1.84
N LYS A 78 -8.72 -7.81 -0.74
CA LYS A 78 -9.44 -7.79 0.53
C LYS A 78 -10.57 -6.77 0.49
N THR A 79 -11.78 -7.25 0.74
CA THR A 79 -12.98 -6.43 0.81
C THR A 79 -13.52 -6.36 2.24
N ARG A 80 -14.33 -5.34 2.53
CA ARG A 80 -15.06 -5.19 3.78
C ARG A 80 -16.53 -4.95 3.48
N THR A 81 -17.41 -5.75 4.07
CA THR A 81 -18.86 -5.51 3.99
C THR A 81 -19.25 -4.38 4.94
N LEU A 82 -20.02 -3.43 4.45
CA LEU A 82 -20.58 -2.31 5.21
C LEU A 82 -21.92 -2.70 5.85
N PRO A 83 -22.40 -1.96 6.86
CA PRO A 83 -23.68 -2.27 7.52
C PRO A 83 -24.90 -2.32 6.58
N GLY A 84 -24.89 -1.60 5.46
CA GLY A 84 -25.96 -1.62 4.46
C GLY A 84 -25.85 -2.78 3.45
N GLY A 85 -24.84 -3.64 3.58
CA GLY A 85 -24.57 -4.74 2.66
C GLY A 85 -23.72 -4.36 1.45
N GLU A 86 -23.31 -3.10 1.33
CA GLU A 86 -22.35 -2.66 0.30
C GLU A 86 -20.95 -3.21 0.58
N VAL A 87 -20.14 -3.31 -0.47
CA VAL A 87 -18.78 -3.84 -0.39
C VAL A 87 -17.77 -2.73 -0.58
N SER A 88 -16.88 -2.55 0.39
CA SER A 88 -15.81 -1.56 0.36
C SER A 88 -14.48 -2.23 -0.04
N ILE A 89 -13.73 -1.60 -0.93
CA ILE A 89 -12.44 -2.08 -1.45
C ILE A 89 -11.47 -0.91 -1.65
N GLU A 90 -10.16 -1.20 -1.60
CA GLU A 90 -9.11 -0.23 -1.91
C GLU A 90 -8.57 -0.42 -3.33
N GLY A 91 -8.50 0.68 -4.08
CA GLY A 91 -7.89 0.75 -5.40
C GLY A 91 -6.85 1.86 -5.47
N ILE A 92 -5.81 1.67 -6.27
CA ILE A 92 -4.72 2.63 -6.46
C ILE A 92 -4.50 2.87 -7.94
N GLU A 93 -4.40 4.14 -8.31
CA GLU A 93 -3.93 4.59 -9.62
C GLU A 93 -2.44 4.94 -9.50
N PHE A 94 -1.56 4.28 -10.27
CA PHE A 94 -0.13 4.55 -10.35
C PHE A 94 0.22 5.21 -11.68
N PHE A 95 1.12 6.21 -11.63
CA PHE A 95 1.56 6.96 -12.80
C PHE A 95 3.06 6.71 -13.08
N GLU A 96 3.38 6.39 -14.34
CA GLU A 96 4.75 6.15 -14.81
C GLU A 96 5.60 7.42 -14.76
N ALA A 97 5.17 8.46 -15.48
CA ALA A 97 5.74 9.79 -15.44
C ALA A 97 4.76 10.75 -14.74
N PRO A 98 4.78 10.83 -13.41
CA PRO A 98 3.85 11.68 -12.67
C PRO A 98 4.15 13.16 -12.91
N ASP A 99 3.14 13.94 -13.29
CA ASP A 99 3.19 15.40 -13.37
C ASP A 99 2.96 16.04 -11.99
N LYS A 100 1.99 15.53 -11.24
CA LYS A 100 1.55 16.04 -9.94
C LYS A 100 1.59 14.97 -8.86
N TYR A 101 1.10 13.76 -9.16
CA TYR A 101 0.93 12.69 -8.19
C TYR A 101 1.65 11.42 -8.60
N ASN A 102 2.40 10.83 -7.68
CA ASN A 102 2.97 9.50 -7.81
C ASN A 102 1.89 8.42 -7.86
N TYR A 103 0.87 8.57 -7.01
CA TYR A 103 -0.28 7.68 -6.98
C TYR A 103 -1.53 8.36 -6.38
N VAL A 104 -2.69 7.80 -6.68
CA VAL A 104 -3.96 8.11 -6.00
C VAL A 104 -4.55 6.83 -5.43
N ALA A 105 -4.61 6.71 -4.10
CA ALA A 105 -5.25 5.60 -3.40
C ALA A 105 -6.68 5.99 -3.01
N SER A 106 -7.65 5.18 -3.38
CA SER A 106 -9.07 5.41 -3.15
C SER A 106 -9.70 4.24 -2.40
N THR A 107 -10.57 4.55 -1.44
CA THR A 107 -11.57 3.61 -0.94
C THR A 107 -12.81 3.76 -1.81
N LEU A 108 -13.32 2.66 -2.36
CA LEU A 108 -14.56 2.63 -3.14
C LEU A 108 -15.57 1.74 -2.42
N ASP A 109 -16.81 2.21 -2.36
CA ASP A 109 -17.95 1.40 -1.91
C ASP A 109 -18.79 1.01 -3.12
N PHE A 110 -19.21 -0.25 -3.16
CA PHE A 110 -20.03 -0.81 -4.23
C PHE A 110 -21.35 -1.36 -3.70
N ASP A 111 -22.44 -0.92 -4.29
CA ASP A 111 -23.70 -1.65 -4.24
C ASP A 111 -23.67 -2.69 -5.37
N CYS A 112 -23.35 -3.93 -5.00
CA CYS A 112 -23.21 -5.03 -5.94
C CYS A 112 -24.51 -5.40 -6.65
N LYS A 113 -25.68 -5.14 -6.02
CA LYS A 113 -26.99 -5.47 -6.60
C LYS A 113 -27.42 -4.40 -7.59
N ALA A 114 -27.31 -3.13 -7.20
CA ALA A 114 -27.68 -2.01 -8.07
C ALA A 114 -26.60 -1.66 -9.09
N ARG A 115 -25.41 -2.26 -9.01
CA ARG A 115 -24.23 -1.98 -9.84
C ARG A 115 -23.87 -0.49 -9.80
N LYS A 116 -23.81 0.05 -8.59
CA LYS A 116 -23.43 1.44 -8.31
C LYS A 116 -22.16 1.51 -7.48
N LEU A 117 -21.45 2.62 -7.59
CA LEU A 117 -20.27 2.92 -6.78
C LEU A 117 -20.31 4.34 -6.23
N ARG A 118 -19.57 4.55 -5.14
CA ARG A 118 -19.17 5.87 -4.66
C ARG A 118 -17.75 5.82 -4.14
N ILE A 119 -17.09 6.97 -4.05
CA ILE A 119 -15.70 7.09 -3.59
C ILE A 119 -15.70 7.91 -2.30
N PRO A 120 -15.92 7.29 -1.12
CA PRO A 120 -16.01 8.02 0.15
C PRO A 120 -14.69 8.71 0.53
N ARG A 121 -13.54 8.16 0.11
CA ARG A 121 -12.22 8.67 0.46
C ARG A 121 -11.21 8.42 -0.65
N ALA A 122 -10.36 9.41 -0.89
CA ALA A 122 -9.18 9.28 -1.72
C ALA A 122 -8.04 10.14 -1.19
N TYR A 123 -6.82 9.63 -1.36
CA TYR A 123 -5.56 10.28 -0.98
C TYR A 123 -4.61 10.23 -2.16
N ALA A 124 -3.86 11.29 -2.37
CA ALA A 124 -2.85 11.38 -3.41
C ALA A 124 -1.49 11.66 -2.80
N GLN A 125 -0.45 10.96 -3.26
CA GLN A 125 0.93 11.30 -2.93
C GLN A 125 1.52 12.14 -4.05
N GLN A 126 1.98 13.34 -3.74
CA GLN A 126 2.65 14.23 -4.68
C GLN A 126 4.06 13.72 -5.05
N VAL A 127 4.62 14.24 -6.14
CA VAL A 127 6.00 13.91 -6.58
C VAL A 127 7.05 14.19 -5.49
N GLY A 128 6.80 15.16 -4.59
CA GLY A 128 7.63 15.45 -3.41
C GLY A 128 7.33 14.62 -2.15
N GLY A 129 6.56 13.54 -2.25
CA GLY A 129 6.26 12.63 -1.13
C GLY A 129 5.14 13.09 -0.19
N ARG A 130 4.70 14.35 -0.28
CA ARG A 130 3.57 14.87 0.51
C ARG A 130 2.29 14.12 0.17
N ILE A 131 1.60 13.62 1.19
CA ILE A 131 0.28 12.99 1.05
C ILE A 131 -0.79 14.05 1.34
N GLU A 132 -1.75 14.18 0.44
CA GLU A 132 -2.92 15.02 0.64
C GLU A 132 -4.21 14.25 0.40
N ARG A 133 -5.29 14.69 1.03
CA ARG A 133 -6.62 14.20 0.66
C ARG A 133 -6.90 14.70 -0.76
N ALA A 134 -7.23 13.77 -1.66
CA ALA A 134 -7.65 14.16 -3.00
C ALA A 134 -8.98 14.94 -2.90
N PRO A 135 -9.25 15.92 -3.77
CA PRO A 135 -10.48 16.71 -3.74
C PRO A 135 -11.69 15.78 -3.62
N PRO A 136 -12.71 16.13 -2.81
CA PRO A 136 -13.89 15.29 -2.67
C PRO A 136 -14.49 15.06 -4.05
N ARG A 137 -14.49 13.80 -4.49
CA ARG A 137 -15.38 13.39 -5.57
C ARG A 137 -16.79 13.39 -5.01
N ASP A 138 -17.76 13.69 -5.87
CA ASP A 138 -19.17 13.51 -5.54
C ASP A 138 -19.36 12.14 -4.89
N GLN A 139 -19.82 12.13 -3.64
CA GLN A 139 -20.01 10.90 -2.86
C GLN A 139 -21.34 10.23 -3.20
N SER A 140 -22.07 10.77 -4.17
CA SER A 140 -23.29 10.20 -4.70
C SER A 140 -23.02 8.84 -5.36
N TRP A 141 -24.01 7.96 -5.26
CA TRP A 141 -23.99 6.68 -5.94
C TRP A 141 -24.14 6.87 -7.44
N THR A 142 -23.14 6.42 -8.20
CA THR A 142 -23.10 6.51 -9.66
C THR A 142 -23.05 5.11 -10.28
N PRO A 143 -23.61 4.90 -11.48
CA PRO A 143 -23.51 3.62 -12.18
C PRO A 143 -22.05 3.22 -12.45
N VAL A 144 -21.73 1.94 -12.32
CA VAL A 144 -20.37 1.43 -12.60
C VAL A 144 -20.14 1.35 -14.11
N PRO A 145 -19.13 2.04 -14.67
CA PRO A 145 -18.79 1.92 -16.08
C PRO A 145 -18.16 0.56 -16.38
N GLU A 146 -18.75 -0.19 -17.30
CA GLU A 146 -18.40 -1.60 -17.57
C GLU A 146 -16.98 -1.79 -18.12
N TYR A 147 -16.60 -1.01 -19.13
CA TYR A 147 -15.30 -1.11 -19.82
C TYR A 147 -14.29 -0.13 -19.23
N SER A 148 -14.05 -0.24 -17.92
CA SER A 148 -13.13 0.64 -17.21
C SER A 148 -12.43 -0.08 -16.07
N TRP A 149 -11.40 0.55 -15.51
CA TRP A 149 -10.76 0.05 -14.29
C TRP A 149 -11.74 -0.04 -13.11
N LEU A 150 -12.75 0.84 -13.04
CA LEU A 150 -13.83 0.77 -12.04
C LEU A 150 -14.71 -0.47 -12.25
N GLY A 151 -14.96 -0.85 -13.51
CA GLY A 151 -15.65 -2.09 -13.87
C GLY A 151 -14.86 -3.33 -13.46
N GLN A 152 -13.54 -3.32 -13.62
CA GLN A 152 -12.67 -4.40 -13.16
C GLN A 152 -12.63 -4.48 -11.63
N LEU A 153 -12.55 -3.32 -10.95
CA LEU A 153 -12.60 -3.25 -9.49
C LEU A 153 -13.94 -3.76 -8.95
N PHE A 154 -15.05 -3.44 -9.62
CA PHE A 154 -16.37 -3.97 -9.30
C PHE A 154 -16.41 -5.49 -9.40
N LYS A 155 -15.85 -6.09 -10.46
CA LYS A 155 -15.76 -7.56 -10.60
C LYS A 155 -14.99 -8.16 -9.42
N LEU A 156 -13.82 -7.60 -9.08
CA LEU A 156 -13.04 -8.06 -7.92
C LEU A 156 -13.81 -7.95 -6.60
N ALA A 157 -14.54 -6.84 -6.39
CA ALA A 157 -15.27 -6.58 -5.15
C ALA A 157 -16.57 -7.40 -5.03
N CYS A 158 -17.32 -7.55 -6.11
CA CYS A 158 -18.68 -8.10 -6.09
C CYS A 158 -18.78 -9.55 -6.58
N THR A 159 -17.71 -10.13 -7.14
CA THR A 159 -17.70 -11.53 -7.59
C THR A 159 -16.75 -12.34 -6.71
N PRO A 160 -17.24 -13.21 -5.80
CA PRO A 160 -16.39 -14.03 -4.95
C PRO A 160 -15.35 -14.85 -5.72
N ASP A 161 -15.73 -15.42 -6.87
CA ASP A 161 -14.84 -16.18 -7.75
C ASP A 161 -13.64 -15.34 -8.24
N ALA A 162 -13.81 -14.03 -8.43
CA ALA A 162 -12.71 -13.15 -8.85
C ALA A 162 -11.63 -12.97 -7.78
N ARG A 163 -11.97 -13.18 -6.50
CA ARG A 163 -11.00 -13.14 -5.40
C ARG A 163 -10.30 -14.46 -5.18
N THR A 164 -11.01 -15.58 -5.40
CA THR A 164 -10.45 -16.93 -5.24
C THR A 164 -9.72 -17.42 -6.49
N ASN A 165 -10.10 -16.92 -7.67
CA ASN A 165 -9.51 -17.25 -8.96
C ASN A 165 -9.24 -15.98 -9.80
N PRO A 166 -8.35 -15.09 -9.34
CA PRO A 166 -8.06 -13.80 -9.99
C PRO A 166 -7.59 -13.96 -11.45
N LYS A 167 -6.90 -15.06 -11.77
CA LYS A 167 -6.38 -15.34 -13.12
C LYS A 167 -7.50 -15.47 -14.16
N LYS A 168 -8.68 -15.99 -13.79
CA LYS A 168 -9.85 -16.10 -14.69
C LYS A 168 -10.39 -14.73 -15.13
N TYR A 169 -10.03 -13.68 -14.39
CA TYR A 169 -10.48 -12.30 -14.60
C TYR A 169 -9.33 -11.40 -15.06
N ASP A 170 -8.21 -11.98 -15.53
CA ASP A 170 -7.00 -11.28 -15.96
C ASP A 170 -6.37 -10.40 -14.88
N PHE A 171 -6.58 -10.74 -13.60
CA PHE A 171 -5.95 -10.04 -12.48
C PHE A 171 -4.58 -10.66 -12.20
N LEU A 172 -3.54 -9.86 -12.34
CA LEU A 172 -2.17 -10.27 -12.08
C LEU A 172 -1.81 -9.95 -10.63
N TRP A 173 -1.48 -10.97 -9.85
CA TRP A 173 -1.03 -10.77 -8.47
C TRP A 173 0.31 -10.01 -8.45
N LEU A 174 0.44 -9.04 -7.55
CA LEU A 174 1.56 -8.11 -7.47
C LEU A 174 2.35 -8.25 -6.17
N SER A 175 1.69 -8.14 -5.01
CA SER A 175 2.35 -8.31 -3.70
C SER A 175 1.34 -8.49 -2.56
N ASP A 176 1.85 -8.82 -1.38
CA ASP A 176 1.15 -8.84 -0.11
C ASP A 176 1.53 -7.69 0.84
N LEU A 177 2.25 -6.67 0.32
CA LEU A 177 2.74 -5.53 1.10
C LEU A 177 1.59 -4.79 1.79
N PRO A 178 1.72 -4.41 3.08
CA PRO A 178 0.60 -3.96 3.88
C PRO A 178 0.04 -2.60 3.47
N ARG A 179 0.84 -1.74 2.83
CA ARG A 179 0.43 -0.35 2.52
C ARG A 179 0.57 -0.08 1.03
N ALA A 180 -0.39 0.67 0.49
CA ALA A 180 -0.36 1.18 -0.89
C ALA A 180 0.97 1.86 -1.26
N ALA A 181 1.54 2.63 -0.33
CA ALA A 181 2.80 3.34 -0.52
C ALA A 181 4.00 2.41 -0.76
N ASP A 182 3.98 1.20 -0.21
CA ASP A 182 5.04 0.21 -0.38
C ASP A 182 4.91 -0.54 -1.71
N VAL A 183 3.70 -0.62 -2.27
CA VAL A 183 3.40 -1.31 -3.54
C VAL A 183 3.93 -0.51 -4.74
N LEU A 184 3.89 0.82 -4.68
CA LEU A 184 4.34 1.66 -5.79
C LEU A 184 5.81 1.41 -6.21
N PRO A 185 6.82 1.49 -5.32
CA PRO A 185 8.21 1.27 -5.73
C PRO A 185 8.44 -0.14 -6.30
N LEU A 186 7.73 -1.15 -5.78
CA LEU A 186 7.76 -2.50 -6.34
C LEU A 186 7.18 -2.55 -7.75
N ALA A 187 6.00 -1.95 -7.97
CA ALA A 187 5.37 -1.90 -9.28
C ALA A 187 6.26 -1.20 -10.31
N ARG A 188 6.88 -0.07 -9.93
CA ARG A 188 7.85 0.64 -10.79
C ARG A 188 9.02 -0.24 -11.18
N ARG A 189 9.61 -0.94 -10.20
CA ARG A 189 10.75 -1.84 -10.43
C ARG A 189 10.42 -2.99 -11.38
N ILE A 190 9.25 -3.62 -11.20
CA ILE A 190 8.86 -4.78 -12.00
C ILE A 190 8.48 -4.39 -13.44
N LEU A 191 7.81 -3.24 -13.62
CA LEU A 191 7.08 -2.96 -14.86
C LEU A 191 7.68 -1.84 -15.71
N TRP A 192 8.39 -0.91 -15.07
CA TRP A 192 8.89 0.30 -15.73
C TRP A 192 10.41 0.42 -15.71
N ASP A 193 11.09 -0.29 -14.81
CA ASP A 193 12.54 -0.26 -14.76
C ASP A 193 13.15 -0.94 -15.98
N ARG A 194 13.86 -0.15 -16.79
CA ARG A 194 14.41 -0.59 -18.08
C ARG A 194 15.66 -1.44 -17.94
N GLU A 195 16.28 -1.51 -16.75
CA GLU A 195 17.44 -2.38 -16.51
C GLU A 195 17.12 -3.88 -16.71
N PHE A 196 15.84 -4.27 -16.65
CA PHE A 196 15.40 -5.64 -16.98
C PHE A 196 15.00 -5.83 -18.44
N ALA A 197 15.04 -4.79 -19.29
CA ALA A 197 14.98 -5.00 -20.72
C ALA A 197 16.36 -5.50 -21.15
N PRO A 198 16.54 -6.78 -21.56
CA PRO A 198 17.82 -7.23 -22.07
C PRO A 198 18.20 -6.29 -23.20
N ASP A 199 19.32 -5.58 -23.04
CA ASP A 199 19.86 -4.78 -24.11
C ASP A 199 20.10 -5.71 -25.30
N LYS A 200 19.25 -5.60 -26.33
CA LYS A 200 19.45 -6.34 -27.58
C LYS A 200 20.75 -5.92 -28.29
N ARG A 201 21.47 -4.93 -27.76
CA ARG A 201 22.79 -4.50 -28.23
C ARG A 201 23.81 -4.81 -27.15
N GLY A 202 24.38 -6.01 -27.17
CA GLY A 202 25.51 -6.37 -26.32
C GLY A 202 26.70 -5.40 -26.47
N ARG A 203 26.67 -4.27 -25.76
CA ARG A 203 27.82 -3.40 -25.53
C ARG A 203 28.01 -3.28 -24.04
N ARG A 204 28.93 -4.11 -23.54
CA ARG A 204 29.60 -3.87 -22.26
C ARG A 204 30.21 -2.46 -22.32
N ARG A 205 29.92 -1.64 -21.30
CA ARG A 205 30.82 -0.56 -20.90
C ARG A 205 31.55 -1.02 -19.65
#